data_AF-A0A0N0D247-F1
#
_entry.id   AF-A0A0N0D247-F1
#
_cell.length_a   1.000
_cell.length_b   1.000
_cell.length_c   1.000
_cell.angle_alpha   90.00
_cell.angle_beta   90.00
_cell.angle_gamma   90.00
#
_symmetry.space_group_name_H-M   'P 1'
#
loop_
_entity.id
_entity.type
_entity.pdbx_description
1 polymer ?
#
loop_
_entity_poly.entity_id
_entity_poly.type
_entity_poly.pdbx_seq_one_letter_code
_entity_poly.pdbx_strand_id
1 'polypeptide(L)'
;MKEIFVKDIMVPLSEYATVSEDASLKDAISSLETAQQKFKQNQYTHKAILVYDKNGKITGKVSTLDIIRAIEPKYSQIGKSNPLSSIGLSRFGLSSGFLKSLVTQYKLWDEPLETMLKSAASKTVKDFMYA
;
A
#
# COMPACT_ATOMS: atom_id res chain seq x y z
N MET A 1 -8.62 -21.98 24.58
CA MET A 1 -8.88 -21.40 23.25
C MET A 1 -9.77 -22.38 22.49
N LYS A 2 -10.83 -21.92 21.82
CA LYS A 2 -11.56 -22.77 20.86
C LYS A 2 -10.70 -22.91 19.60
N GLU A 3 -10.68 -24.08 19.00
CA GLU A 3 -10.10 -24.28 17.66
C GLU A 3 -11.03 -23.62 16.63
N ILE A 4 -10.50 -22.68 15.87
CA ILE A 4 -11.20 -21.95 14.80
C ILE A 4 -10.39 -22.15 13.54
N PHE A 5 -11.00 -22.58 12.43
CA PHE A 5 -10.27 -22.72 11.18
C PHE A 5 -10.10 -21.35 10.50
N VAL A 6 -8.97 -21.16 9.80
CA VAL A 6 -8.72 -19.92 9.04
C VAL A 6 -9.88 -19.61 8.08
N LYS A 7 -10.40 -20.63 7.39
CA LYS A 7 -11.54 -20.49 6.47
C LYS A 7 -12.80 -19.91 7.14
N ASP A 8 -12.96 -20.09 8.45
CA ASP A 8 -14.15 -19.66 9.20
C ASP A 8 -14.09 -18.14 9.53
N ILE A 9 -12.92 -17.52 9.37
CA ILE A 9 -12.69 -16.07 9.59
C ILE A 9 -12.25 -15.35 8.32
N MET A 10 -12.11 -16.06 7.20
CA MET A 10 -11.74 -15.48 5.91
C MET A 10 -12.91 -14.69 5.34
N VAL A 11 -12.56 -13.62 4.63
CA VAL A 11 -13.53 -12.82 3.85
C VAL A 11 -13.54 -13.33 2.42
N PRO A 12 -14.71 -13.51 1.78
CA PRO A 12 -14.79 -14.03 0.42
C PRO A 12 -14.25 -13.02 -0.59
N LEU A 13 -13.70 -13.51 -1.70
CA LEU A 13 -13.12 -12.67 -2.75
C LEU A 13 -14.11 -11.65 -3.35
N SER A 14 -15.41 -11.99 -3.38
CA SER A 14 -16.49 -11.09 -3.82
C SER A 14 -16.63 -9.84 -2.96
N GLU A 15 -16.12 -9.89 -1.73
CA GLU A 15 -16.10 -8.78 -0.79
C GLU A 15 -14.78 -8.00 -0.82
N TYR A 16 -13.87 -8.27 -1.75
CA TYR A 16 -12.66 -7.46 -1.92
C TYR A 16 -12.78 -6.50 -3.11
N ALA A 17 -12.23 -5.30 -2.96
CA ALA A 17 -11.80 -4.49 -4.08
C ALA A 17 -10.76 -5.26 -4.90
N THR A 18 -10.92 -5.29 -6.22
CA THR A 18 -10.02 -6.01 -7.12
C THR A 18 -9.63 -5.14 -8.32
N VAL A 19 -8.43 -5.37 -8.86
CA VAL A 19 -7.92 -4.72 -10.08
C VAL A 19 -7.02 -5.65 -10.89
N SER A 20 -6.75 -5.30 -12.15
CA SER A 20 -5.71 -5.93 -12.97
C SER A 20 -4.31 -5.47 -12.55
N GLU A 21 -3.31 -6.32 -12.70
CA GLU A 21 -1.89 -5.98 -12.52
C GLU A 21 -1.41 -4.85 -13.46
N ASP A 22 -2.09 -4.69 -14.60
CA ASP A 22 -1.83 -3.64 -15.60
C ASP A 22 -2.67 -2.37 -15.36
N ALA A 23 -3.52 -2.33 -14.32
CA ALA A 23 -4.30 -1.15 -13.97
C ALA A 23 -3.41 -0.02 -13.42
N SER A 24 -3.92 1.21 -13.46
CA SER A 24 -3.22 2.36 -12.87
C SER A 24 -3.48 2.49 -11.37
N LEU A 25 -2.63 3.23 -10.66
CA LEU A 25 -2.87 3.61 -9.26
C LEU A 25 -4.23 4.30 -9.10
N LYS A 26 -4.61 5.15 -10.06
CA LYS A 26 -5.92 5.82 -10.04
C LYS A 26 -7.06 4.80 -10.06
N ASP A 27 -6.97 3.79 -10.94
CA ASP A 27 -7.99 2.74 -11.04
C ASP A 27 -8.07 1.91 -9.75
N ALA A 28 -6.92 1.63 -9.13
CA ALA A 28 -6.85 0.96 -7.83
C ALA A 28 -7.61 1.74 -6.74
N ILE A 29 -7.35 3.05 -6.64
CA ILE A 29 -8.04 3.92 -5.67
C ILE A 29 -9.55 3.98 -5.96
N SER A 30 -9.95 4.13 -7.23
CA SER A 30 -11.37 4.15 -7.62
C SER A 30 -12.09 2.82 -7.34
N SER A 31 -11.42 1.68 -7.53
CA SER A 31 -11.95 0.35 -7.18
C SER A 31 -12.19 0.23 -5.67
N LEU A 32 -11.23 0.72 -4.87
CA LEU A 32 -11.35 0.74 -3.40
C LEU A 32 -12.48 1.66 -2.92
N GLU A 33 -12.63 2.85 -3.50
CA GLU A 33 -13.72 3.77 -3.19
C GLU A 33 -15.09 3.16 -3.54
N THR A 34 -15.21 2.55 -4.72
CA THR A 34 -16.43 1.88 -5.16
C THR A 34 -16.80 0.72 -4.23
N ALA A 35 -15.82 -0.08 -3.79
CA ALA A 35 -16.04 -1.14 -2.83
C ALA A 35 -16.55 -0.58 -1.49
N GLN A 36 -15.89 0.43 -0.93
CA GLN A 36 -16.32 1.07 0.32
C GLN A 36 -17.75 1.61 0.25
N GLN A 37 -18.15 2.22 -0.87
CA GLN A 37 -19.49 2.73 -1.05
C GLN A 37 -20.56 1.64 -1.12
N LYS A 38 -20.23 0.46 -1.68
CA LYS A 38 -21.15 -0.69 -1.75
C LYS A 38 -21.39 -1.34 -0.39
N PHE A 39 -20.37 -1.36 0.47
CA PHE A 39 -20.41 -2.05 1.77
C PHE A 39 -20.86 -1.14 2.95
N LYS A 40 -21.67 -0.10 2.69
CA LYS A 40 -22.13 0.87 3.73
C LYS A 40 -22.88 0.26 4.93
N GLN A 41 -23.38 -0.97 4.84
CA GLN A 41 -24.08 -1.64 5.96
C GLN A 41 -23.14 -2.28 7.01
N ASN A 42 -21.90 -2.57 6.64
CA ASN A 42 -20.87 -3.09 7.53
C ASN A 42 -19.58 -2.42 7.09
N GLN A 43 -19.08 -1.42 7.83
CA GLN A 43 -17.91 -0.63 7.47
C GLN A 43 -16.88 -1.51 6.75
N TYR A 44 -16.65 -1.28 5.47
CA TYR A 44 -15.68 -2.02 4.70
C TYR A 44 -14.33 -1.94 5.42
N THR A 45 -13.97 -2.98 6.15
CA THR A 45 -12.84 -2.97 7.10
C THR A 45 -11.54 -3.27 6.38
N HIS A 46 -11.61 -3.95 5.23
CA HIS A 46 -10.45 -4.27 4.42
C HIS A 46 -10.02 -3.03 3.64
N LYS A 47 -8.74 -2.62 3.71
CA LYS A 47 -8.22 -1.53 2.86
C LYS A 47 -7.25 -2.04 1.80
N ALA A 48 -7.23 -3.36 1.62
CA ALA A 48 -6.45 -4.02 0.60
C ALA A 48 -7.27 -4.20 -0.67
N ILE A 49 -6.60 -4.07 -1.80
CA ILE A 49 -7.13 -4.34 -3.14
C ILE A 49 -6.38 -5.58 -3.64
N LEU A 50 -7.11 -6.61 -4.08
CA LEU A 50 -6.49 -7.81 -4.62
C LEU A 50 -6.19 -7.61 -6.12
N VAL A 51 -5.05 -8.15 -6.57
CA VAL A 51 -4.56 -7.94 -7.93
C VAL A 51 -4.66 -9.23 -8.71
N TYR A 52 -5.33 -9.17 -9.86
CA TYR A 52 -5.43 -10.25 -10.84
C TYR A 52 -4.37 -10.13 -11.92
N ASP A 53 -3.80 -11.27 -12.33
CA ASP A 53 -3.05 -11.39 -13.57
C ASP A 53 -3.98 -11.51 -14.79
N LYS A 54 -3.37 -11.62 -15.97
CA LYS A 54 -4.07 -11.83 -17.24
C LYS A 54 -4.83 -13.15 -17.34
N ASN A 55 -4.51 -14.13 -16.49
CA ASN A 55 -5.16 -15.44 -16.44
C ASN A 55 -6.32 -15.49 -15.41
N GLY A 56 -6.64 -14.37 -14.76
CA GLY A 56 -7.66 -14.32 -13.72
C GLY A 56 -7.23 -14.94 -12.39
N LYS A 57 -5.92 -15.05 -12.13
CA LYS A 57 -5.36 -15.51 -10.84
C LYS A 57 -4.92 -14.33 -10.00
N ILE A 58 -5.12 -14.42 -8.68
CA ILE A 58 -4.61 -13.43 -7.74
C ILE A 58 -3.09 -13.58 -7.62
N THR A 59 -2.35 -12.53 -7.98
CA THR A 59 -0.87 -12.50 -7.95
C THR A 59 -0.30 -11.52 -6.93
N GLY A 60 -1.14 -10.67 -6.34
CA GLY A 60 -0.69 -9.67 -5.37
C GLY A 60 -1.82 -8.96 -4.66
N LYS A 61 -1.42 -7.97 -3.85
CA LYS A 61 -2.34 -7.04 -3.18
C LYS A 61 -1.73 -5.65 -3.14
N VAL A 62 -2.58 -4.63 -3.23
CA VAL A 62 -2.22 -3.24 -2.96
C VAL A 62 -2.81 -2.85 -1.60
N SER A 63 -1.95 -2.46 -0.68
CA SER A 63 -2.31 -1.88 0.62
C SER A 63 -2.21 -0.36 0.59
N THR A 64 -2.73 0.31 1.63
CA THR A 64 -2.56 1.76 1.80
C THR A 64 -1.09 2.18 1.86
N LEU A 65 -0.21 1.33 2.41
CA LEU A 65 1.22 1.62 2.45
C LEU A 65 1.84 1.62 1.04
N ASP A 66 1.41 0.69 0.19
CA ASP A 66 1.88 0.59 -1.20
C ASP A 66 1.43 1.82 -2.00
N ILE A 67 0.22 2.32 -1.75
CA ILE A 67 -0.29 3.58 -2.32
C ILE A 67 0.58 4.76 -1.88
N ILE A 68 0.89 4.88 -0.59
CA ILE A 68 1.75 5.97 -0.07
C ILE A 68 3.14 5.89 -0.68
N ARG A 69 3.72 4.69 -0.82
CA ARG A 69 5.02 4.46 -1.47
C ARG A 69 4.97 4.73 -2.97
N ALA A 70 3.84 4.51 -3.63
CA ALA A 70 3.66 4.86 -5.03
C ALA A 70 3.65 6.38 -5.23
N ILE A 71 3.07 7.13 -4.27
CA ILE A 71 3.05 8.60 -4.24
C ILE A 71 4.44 9.17 -3.93
N GLU A 72 5.10 8.64 -2.90
CA GLU A 72 6.46 9.02 -2.50
C GLU A 72 7.45 7.84 -2.67
N PRO A 73 7.89 7.56 -3.91
CA PRO A 73 8.77 6.43 -4.19
C PRO A 73 10.17 6.58 -3.57
N LYS A 74 10.58 7.77 -3.11
CA LYS A 74 11.87 7.99 -2.43
C LYS A 74 11.96 7.20 -1.12
N TYR A 75 10.85 6.77 -0.52
CA TYR A 75 10.85 5.85 0.63
C TYR A 75 11.57 4.52 0.36
N SER A 76 11.61 4.04 -0.89
CA SER A 76 12.33 2.82 -1.26
C SER A 76 13.85 2.93 -1.02
N GLN A 77 14.39 4.14 -0.97
CA GLN A 77 15.82 4.41 -0.76
C GLN A 77 16.24 4.27 0.72
N ILE A 78 15.28 4.34 1.64
CA ILE A 78 15.51 4.24 3.09
C ILE A 78 15.58 2.78 3.54
N GLY A 79 14.86 1.87 2.86
CA GLY A 79 14.77 0.44 3.22
C GLY A 79 15.82 -0.47 2.58
N LYS A 80 16.33 -0.13 1.38
CA LYS A 80 17.34 -0.95 0.68
C LYS A 80 18.77 -0.75 1.20
N SER A 81 19.00 0.29 1.99
CA SER A 81 20.32 0.74 2.42
C SER A 81 20.60 0.51 3.90
N ASN A 82 19.64 -0.02 4.67
CA ASN A 82 19.77 -0.04 6.13
C ASN A 82 19.46 -1.43 6.74
N PRO A 83 20.42 -2.09 7.41
CA PRO A 83 20.23 -3.39 8.10
C PRO A 83 19.27 -3.33 9.31
N LEU A 84 18.52 -2.25 9.49
CA LEU A 84 17.70 -1.94 10.66
C LEU A 84 16.25 -2.41 10.58
N SER A 85 15.81 -3.10 9.52
CA SER A 85 14.40 -3.50 9.36
C SER A 85 13.93 -4.60 10.34
N SER A 86 14.83 -5.24 11.10
CA SER A 86 14.53 -6.37 12.00
C SER A 86 14.70 -6.12 13.50
N ILE A 87 15.15 -4.93 13.93
CA ILE A 87 15.58 -4.71 15.33
C ILE A 87 14.83 -3.52 15.94
N GLY A 88 14.15 -3.74 17.08
CA GLY A 88 13.36 -2.73 17.80
C GLY A 88 14.04 -1.36 17.92
N LEU A 89 13.50 -0.39 17.19
CA LEU A 89 14.18 0.82 16.71
C LEU A 89 14.28 1.98 17.70
N SER A 90 13.46 1.99 18.76
CA SER A 90 13.47 3.05 19.78
C SER A 90 14.75 3.08 20.61
N ARG A 91 15.50 1.97 20.66
CA ARG A 91 16.74 1.83 21.45
C ARG A 91 18.00 2.29 20.70
N PHE A 92 17.89 2.58 19.40
CA PHE A 92 19.01 2.88 18.50
C PHE A 92 19.02 4.31 17.94
N GLY A 93 18.30 5.25 18.56
CA GLY A 93 18.42 6.66 18.20
C GLY A 93 17.61 7.12 16.98
N LEU A 94 16.56 6.37 16.58
CA LEU A 94 15.47 6.88 15.73
C LEU A 94 14.60 7.91 16.46
N SER A 95 15.27 8.92 17.00
CA SER A 95 14.70 10.13 17.57
C SER A 95 13.97 10.91 16.49
N SER A 96 13.11 11.84 16.90
CA SER A 96 12.49 12.80 15.98
C SER A 96 13.53 13.58 15.15
N GLY A 97 14.74 13.80 15.69
CA GLY A 97 15.85 14.42 14.99
C GLY A 97 16.39 13.56 13.84
N PHE A 98 16.59 12.25 14.08
CA PHE A 98 17.04 11.33 13.03
C PHE A 98 15.97 11.12 11.94
N LEU A 99 14.69 11.03 12.31
CA LEU A 99 13.61 10.96 11.32
C LEU A 99 13.55 12.23 10.46
N LYS A 100 13.72 13.41 11.07
CA LYS A 100 13.82 14.68 10.32
C LYS A 100 15.04 14.70 9.39
N SER A 101 16.19 14.20 9.83
CA SER A 101 17.37 14.15 8.95
C SER A 101 17.15 13.24 7.75
N LEU A 102 16.44 12.12 7.90
CA LEU A 102 16.06 11.28 6.76
C LEU A 102 15.12 12.03 5.80
N VAL A 103 14.09 12.71 6.31
CA VAL A 103 13.19 13.53 5.47
C VAL A 103 13.97 14.56 4.67
N THR A 104 14.90 15.29 5.31
CA THR A 104 15.73 16.29 4.64
C THR A 104 16.72 15.69 3.65
N GLN A 105 17.43 14.62 4.05
CA GLN A 105 18.48 13.98 3.24
C GLN A 105 17.90 13.38 1.95
N TYR A 106 16.77 12.68 2.07
CA TYR A 106 16.11 12.06 0.93
C TYR A 106 15.14 13.02 0.22
N LYS A 107 15.00 14.26 0.71
CA LYS A 107 14.04 15.25 0.23
C LYS A 107 12.64 14.65 0.04
N LEU A 108 12.14 14.00 1.08
CA LEU A 108 10.80 13.42 1.06
C LEU A 108 9.77 14.56 1.11
N TRP A 109 8.71 14.45 0.31
CA TRP A 109 7.61 15.44 0.28
C TRP A 109 8.09 16.88 0.00
N ASP A 110 9.13 17.02 -0.83
CA ASP A 110 9.70 18.32 -1.25
C ASP A 110 8.91 18.98 -2.39
N GLU A 111 7.94 18.27 -2.97
CA GLU A 111 7.04 18.75 -4.01
C GLU A 111 5.59 18.88 -3.48
N PRO A 112 4.76 19.76 -4.09
CA PRO A 112 3.34 19.81 -3.78
C PRO A 112 2.67 18.44 -3.99
N LEU A 113 1.82 18.04 -3.04
CA LEU A 113 1.12 16.76 -3.07
C LEU A 113 0.37 16.52 -4.39
N GLU A 114 -0.26 17.55 -4.96
CA GLU A 114 -0.96 17.45 -6.24
C GLU A 114 -0.05 17.03 -7.40
N THR A 115 1.20 17.52 -7.41
CA THR A 115 2.19 17.17 -8.43
C THR A 115 2.60 15.70 -8.27
N MET A 116 2.86 15.27 -7.04
CA MET A 116 3.20 13.88 -6.73
C MET A 116 2.06 12.93 -7.08
N LEU A 117 0.81 13.29 -6.75
CA LEU A 117 -0.39 12.52 -7.10
C LEU A 117 -0.57 12.41 -8.61
N LYS A 118 -0.39 13.50 -9.37
CA LYS A 118 -0.47 13.49 -10.84
C LYS A 118 0.58 12.54 -11.44
N SER A 119 1.81 12.57 -10.92
CA SER A 119 2.88 11.66 -11.35
C SER A 119 2.59 10.19 -10.99
N ALA A 120 2.07 9.94 -9.79
CA ALA A 120 1.79 8.60 -9.31
C ALA A 120 0.54 7.98 -9.94
N ALA A 121 -0.45 8.78 -10.35
CA ALA A 121 -1.74 8.32 -10.84
C ALA A 121 -1.64 7.35 -12.02
N SER A 122 -0.64 7.54 -12.90
CA SER A 122 -0.42 6.70 -14.09
C SER A 122 0.48 5.48 -13.85
N LYS A 123 1.04 5.31 -12.65
CA LYS A 123 1.89 4.15 -12.34
C LYS A 123 1.07 2.87 -12.39
N THR A 124 1.64 1.83 -12.98
CA THR A 124 0.99 0.54 -13.10
C THR A 124 1.07 -0.22 -11.78
N VAL A 125 -0.01 -0.91 -11.41
CA VAL A 125 -0.13 -1.65 -10.13
C VAL A 125 1.02 -2.62 -9.90
N LYS A 126 1.44 -3.36 -10.93
CA LYS A 126 2.57 -4.30 -10.83
C LYS A 126 3.90 -3.65 -10.44
N ASP A 127 4.07 -2.35 -10.66
CA ASP A 127 5.30 -1.62 -10.36
C ASP A 127 5.47 -1.35 -8.86
N PHE A 128 4.37 -1.38 -8.09
CA PHE A 128 4.40 -1.00 -6.66
C PHE A 128 3.66 -1.98 -5.72
N MET A 129 2.93 -2.97 -6.22
CA MET A 129 2.24 -3.94 -5.36
C MET A 129 3.17 -4.85 -4.53
N TYR A 130 4.48 -4.84 -4.82
CA TYR A 130 5.51 -5.59 -4.10
C TYR A 130 6.52 -4.70 -3.34
N ALA A 131 6.19 -3.41 -3.16
CA ALA A 131 7.10 -2.39 -2.64
C ALA A 131 7.35 -2.46 -1.12
#